data_AF-A0AAE4E951-F1
#
_entry.id   AF-A0AAE4E951-F1
#
_cell.length_a   1.000
_cell.length_b   1.000
_cell.length_c   1.000
_cell.angle_alpha   90.00
_cell.angle_beta   90.00
_cell.angle_gamma   90.00
#
_symmetry.space_group_name_H-M   'P 1'
#
loop_
_entity.id
_entity.type
_entity.pdbx_description
1 polymer ?
#
loop_
_entity_poly.entity_id
_entity_poly.type
_entity_poly.pdbx_seq_one_letter_code
_entity_poly.pdbx_strand_id
1 'polypeptide(L)' 'MSADENLLSKIQEVRTVEDVEQVNLGLSKGWVILKITESSTVWEDGSKSSLVTYHMGKPKALPV' A
#
# COMPACT_ATOMS: atom_id res chain seq x y z
N MET A 1 3.84 22.64 7.90
CA MET A 1 2.97 21.50 7.55
C MET A 1 3.61 20.80 6.38
N SER A 2 3.98 19.52 6.54
CA SER A 2 4.68 18.75 5.51
C SER A 2 3.74 18.53 4.31
N ALA A 3 4.29 18.51 3.09
CA ALA A 3 3.53 18.20 1.87
C ALA A 3 2.81 16.83 1.96
N ASP A 4 3.33 15.91 2.78
CA ASP A 4 2.77 14.56 2.98
C ASP A 4 1.44 14.54 3.74
N GLU A 5 1.24 15.44 4.71
CA GLU A 5 -0.05 15.55 5.44
C GLU A 5 -1.19 15.97 4.49
N ASN A 6 -0.86 16.78 3.48
CA ASN A 6 -1.81 17.25 2.48
C ASN A 6 -2.20 16.13 1.48
N LEU A 7 -1.35 15.13 1.29
CA LEU A 7 -1.65 13.97 0.44
C LEU A 7 -2.52 12.95 1.16
N LEU A 8 -2.21 12.63 2.41
CA LEU A 8 -2.98 11.65 3.20
C LEU A 8 -4.40 12.13 3.50
N SER A 9 -4.60 13.43 3.74
CA SER A 9 -5.93 14.02 3.95
C SER A 9 -6.90 13.87 2.75
N LYS A 10 -6.33 13.62 1.56
CA LYS A 10 -7.06 13.38 0.31
C LYS A 10 -7.36 11.91 0.06
N ILE A 11 -6.93 10.98 0.92
CA ILE A 11 -7.26 9.56 0.79
C ILE A 11 -8.63 9.30 1.43
N GLN A 12 -9.52 8.62 0.70
CA GLN A 12 -10.85 8.22 1.18
C GLN A 12 -10.90 6.78 1.70
N GLU A 13 -10.04 5.92 1.17
CA GLU A 13 -10.04 4.49 1.46
C GLU A 13 -8.60 3.99 1.48
N VAL A 14 -8.28 3.11 2.42
CA VAL A 14 -6.99 2.43 2.51
C VAL A 14 -7.23 0.92 2.41
N ARG A 15 -6.40 0.23 1.62
CA ARG A 15 -6.37 -1.23 1.51
C ARG A 15 -4.96 -1.76 1.72
N THR A 16 -4.89 -2.96 2.27
CA THR A 16 -3.64 -3.70 2.44
C THR A 16 -3.64 -4.85 1.44
N VAL A 17 -2.57 -4.98 0.66
CA VAL A 17 -2.45 -5.93 -0.45
C VAL A 17 -1.07 -6.57 -0.40
N GLU A 18 -0.97 -7.88 -0.62
CA GLU A 18 0.31 -8.61 -0.67
C GLU A 18 0.62 -9.12 -2.09
N ASP A 19 -0.42 -9.27 -2.92
CA ASP A 19 -0.30 -9.67 -4.31
C ASP A 19 0.01 -8.47 -5.23
N VAL A 20 1.15 -8.57 -5.93
CA VAL A 20 1.62 -7.53 -6.86
C VAL A 20 0.67 -7.30 -8.03
N GLU A 21 -0.08 -8.31 -8.48
CA GLU A 21 -1.06 -8.14 -9.56
C GLU A 21 -2.22 -7.26 -9.12
N GLN A 22 -2.70 -7.43 -7.89
CA GLN A 22 -3.73 -6.58 -7.28
C GLN A 22 -3.22 -5.16 -7.06
N VAL A 23 -1.94 -4.99 -6.71
CA VAL A 23 -1.31 -3.67 -6.61
C VAL A 23 -1.31 -2.97 -7.96
N ASN A 24 -0.86 -3.65 -9.02
CA ASN A 24 -0.84 -3.09 -10.37
C ASN A 24 -2.25 -2.69 -10.86
N LEU A 25 -3.25 -3.52 -10.58
CA LEU A 25 -4.65 -3.21 -10.90
C LEU A 25 -5.18 -2.01 -10.10
N GLY A 26 -4.77 -1.85 -8.84
CA GLY A 26 -5.10 -0.67 -8.04
C GLY A 26 -4.48 0.60 -8.63
N LEU A 27 -3.19 0.55 -8.96
CA LEU A 27 -2.46 1.66 -9.56
C LEU A 27 -3.08 2.10 -10.89
N SER A 28 -3.47 1.14 -11.75
CA SER A 28 -4.13 1.46 -13.03
C SER A 28 -5.49 2.12 -12.85
N LYS A 29 -6.13 1.97 -11.69
CA LYS A 29 -7.39 2.60 -11.30
C LYS A 29 -7.20 3.92 -10.53
N GLY A 30 -5.97 4.43 -10.48
CA GLY A 30 -5.65 5.70 -9.82
C GLY A 30 -5.47 5.60 -8.30
N TRP A 31 -5.32 4.39 -7.75
CA TRP A 31 -4.87 4.24 -6.37
C TRP A 31 -3.39 4.60 -6.27
N VAL A 32 -2.94 4.96 -5.08
CA VAL A 32 -1.54 5.30 -4.78
C VAL A 32 -0.99 4.40 -3.69
N ILE A 33 0.30 4.09 -3.73
CA ILE A 33 0.97 3.39 -2.62
C ILE A 33 1.32 4.42 -1.54
N LEU A 34 0.85 4.17 -0.32
CA LEU A 34 1.10 5.01 0.85
C LEU A 34 2.33 4.54 1.64
N LYS A 35 2.48 3.21 1.75
CA LYS A 35 3.56 2.58 2.51
C LYS A 35 3.79 1.17 1.96
N ILE A 36 5.05 0.74 1.95
CA ILE A 36 5.43 -0.66 1.75
C ILE A 36 6.11 -1.12 3.04
N THR A 37 5.71 -2.28 3.53
CA THR A 37 6.35 -2.95 4.68
C THR A 37 6.83 -4.32 4.25
N GLU A 38 8.02 -4.69 4.69
CA GLU A 38 8.53 -6.05 4.56
C GLU A 38 8.65 -6.64 5.96
N SER A 39 8.10 -7.84 6.14
CA SER A 39 8.35 -8.65 7.33
C SER A 39 9.10 -9.91 6.93
N SER A 40 10.08 -10.30 7.74
CA SER A 40 10.80 -11.56 7.57
C SER A 40 10.55 -12.45 8.78
N THR A 41 10.29 -13.73 8.52
CA THR A 41 10.08 -14.75 9.53
C THR A 41 11.14 -15.83 9.33
N VAL A 42 11.88 -16.12 10.40
CA VAL A 42 12.81 -17.25 10.44
C VAL A 42 12.10 -18.39 11.14
N TRP A 43 12.02 -19.53 10.48
CA TRP A 43 11.35 -20.73 10.97
C TRP A 43 12.32 -21.60 11.77
N GLU A 44 11.77 -22.54 12.54
CA GLU A 44 12.55 -23.44 13.40
C GLU A 44 13.51 -24.35 12.61
N ASP A 45 13.20 -24.63 11.33
CA ASP A 45 14.05 -25.38 10.41
C ASP A 45 15.19 -24.53 9.80
N GLY A 46 15.31 -23.27 10.21
CA GLY A 46 16.29 -22.32 9.69
C GLY A 46 15.92 -21.70 8.35
N SER A 47 14.77 -22.06 7.76
CA SER A 47 14.26 -21.41 6.55
C SER A 47 13.81 -19.98 6.86
N LYS A 48 13.78 -19.14 5.81
CA LYS A 48 13.36 -17.74 5.90
C LYS A 48 12.26 -17.48 4.90
N SER A 49 11.19 -16.85 5.35
CA SER A 49 10.14 -16.30 4.48
C SER A 49 10.12 -14.79 4.62
N SER A 50 10.02 -14.08 3.49
CA SER A 50 9.73 -12.65 3.45
C SER A 50 8.31 -12.43 2.93
N LEU A 51 7.59 -11.50 3.54
CA LEU A 51 6.29 -11.03 3.10
C LEU A 51 6.36 -9.53 2.85
N VAL A 52 6.02 -9.13 1.62
CA VAL A 52 5.90 -7.72 1.24
C VAL A 52 4.42 -7.34 1.27
N THR A 53 4.12 -6.29 2.00
CA THR A 53 2.76 -5.77 2.15
C THR A 53 2.70 -4.34 1.67
N TYR A 54 1.74 -4.06 0.80
CA TYR A 54 1.47 -2.75 0.20
C TYR A 54 0.24 -2.13 0.85
N HIS A 55 0.39 -0.95 1.42
CA HIS A 55 -0.72 -0.14 1.89
C HIS A 55 -1.09 0.86 0.79
N MET A 56 -2.23 0.64 0.15
CA MET A 56 -2.71 1.44 -0.97
C MET A 56 -3.83 2.38 -0.52
N GLY A 57 -3.80 3.63 -1.00
CA GLY A 57 -4.81 4.65 -0.76
C GLY A 57 -5.58 4.96 -2.04
N LYS A 58 -6.91 5.02 -1.94
CA LYS A 58 -7.77 5.59 -2.98
C LYS A 58 -7.95 7.09 -2.73
N PRO A 59 -7.57 7.97 -3.66
CA PRO A 59 -7.84 9.39 -3.53
C PRO A 59 -9.35 9.69 -3.56
N LYS A 60 -9.76 10.75 -2.87
CA LYS A 60 -11.09 11.36 -2.98
C LYS A 60 -11.28 11.83 -4.42
N ALA A 61 -12.35 11.40 -5.07
CA ALA A 61 -12.77 12.01 -6.32
C ALA A 61 -13.20 13.46 -6.01
N LEU A 62 -12.44 14.44 -6.50
CA LEU A 62 -12.88 15.83 -6.46
C LEU A 62 -14.00 15.97 -7.51
N PRO A 63 -15.16 16.58 -7.17
CA PRO A 63 -16.13 16.96 -8.19
C PRO A 63 -15.48 17.96 -9.16
N VAL A 64 -15.67 17.72 -10.45
CA VAL A 64 -15.20 18.58 -11.55
C VAL A 64 -16.11 19.81 -11.64
#